data_AF-A0A355B3L1-F1
#
_entry.id   AF-A0A355B3L1-F1
#
_cell.length_a   1.000
_cell.length_b   1.000
_cell.length_c   1.000
_cell.angle_alpha   90.00
_cell.angle_beta   90.00
_cell.angle_gamma   90.00
#
_symmetry.space_group_name_H-M   'P 1'
#
loop_
_entity.id
_entity.type
_entity.pdbx_description
1 polymer ?
#
loop_
_entity_poly.entity_id
_entity_poly.type
_entity_poly.pdbx_seq_one_letter_code
_entity_poly.pdbx_strand_id
1 'polypeptide(L)'
;MTFPLVAPAIFAGGILCVLDSLAAFGAPAAIGFPANMHVLTTKIYHLLAHPPRFQLAAAVSLPIIFFTGICLFAQKWYLGRTKFTTLTGKVGSAQGMDLGRWKWAAFGGCFAVIFVSVILPMGGLIILSLLKTFGASIAFTNFTVTNYEIFFDESFLVWPSVQNSFMLAISTASLCILFSIVYVWLVERTTIPGRGIITALIMITFGFPAVAMGVAILLGYINLLYGTLWIILVAYIAKRIPFAYIFLRSAIKQIMEELEEAARICGASWLRSVKDITVPLMKTGMVAAWILVFSISLRELAMSILLYQPGNEVMAVAIFSFLEDGSVEHAAAVGVLVALLSVLTVVIARKVAGKGALEVE
;
A
#
# COMPACT_ATOMS: atom_id res chain seq x y z
N MET A 1 28.98 9.06 19.54
CA MET A 1 29.60 8.34 18.40
C MET A 1 28.59 7.71 17.43
N THR A 2 27.31 7.55 17.78
CA THR A 2 26.30 6.85 16.94
C THR A 2 25.57 7.75 15.91
N PHE A 3 25.48 9.06 16.13
CA PHE A 3 24.70 9.97 15.29
C PHE A 3 25.06 9.97 13.78
N PRO A 4 26.35 10.00 13.36
CA PRO A 4 26.69 9.93 11.93
C PRO A 4 26.40 8.58 11.27
N LEU A 5 26.29 7.49 12.06
CA LEU A 5 25.91 6.17 11.55
C LEU A 5 24.40 6.05 11.30
N VAL A 6 23.58 6.81 12.03
CA VAL A 6 22.11 6.79 11.92
C VAL A 6 21.59 7.83 10.91
N ALA A 7 22.38 8.85 10.60
CA ALA A 7 21.98 9.93 9.69
C ALA A 7 21.44 9.43 8.33
N PRO A 8 22.06 8.47 7.63
CA PRO A 8 21.52 7.98 6.35
C PRO A 8 20.15 7.31 6.46
N ALA A 9 19.90 6.59 7.55
CA ALA A 9 18.60 5.98 7.82
C ALA A 9 17.53 7.05 8.10
N ILE A 10 17.88 8.10 8.86
CA ILE A 10 16.99 9.25 9.12
C ILE A 10 16.67 9.99 7.81
N PHE A 11 17.67 10.24 6.94
CA PHE A 11 17.44 10.89 5.65
C PHE A 11 16.58 10.03 4.72
N ALA A 12 16.85 8.73 4.63
CA ALA A 12 16.05 7.82 3.80
C ALA A 12 14.60 7.74 4.29
N GLY A 13 14.40 7.56 5.61
CA GLY A 13 13.08 7.56 6.23
C GLY A 13 12.35 8.90 6.07
N GLY A 14 13.05 10.01 6.26
CA GLY A 14 12.51 11.36 6.08
C GLY A 14 12.03 11.62 4.64
N ILE A 15 12.81 11.21 3.63
CA ILE A 15 12.38 11.31 2.23
C ILE A 15 11.14 10.45 1.97
N LEU A 16 11.08 9.23 2.51
CA LEU A 16 9.90 8.38 2.38
C LEU A 16 8.66 8.99 3.04
N CYS A 17 8.79 9.58 4.23
CA CYS A 17 7.69 10.29 4.90
C CYS A 17 7.20 11.50 4.09
N VAL A 18 8.11 12.27 3.49
CA VAL A 18 7.77 13.39 2.61
C VAL A 18 7.02 12.91 1.37
N LEU A 19 7.50 11.82 0.74
CA LEU A 19 6.85 11.24 -0.42
C LEU A 19 5.44 10.72 -0.11
N ASP A 20 5.27 10.03 1.02
CA ASP A 20 3.97 9.53 1.47
C ASP A 20 3.00 10.67 1.79
N SER A 21 3.48 11.71 2.48
CA SER A 21 2.69 12.91 2.81
C SER A 21 2.26 13.69 1.56
N LEU A 22 3.14 13.81 0.57
CA LEU A 22 2.85 14.48 -0.70
C LEU A 22 1.80 13.71 -1.52
N ALA A 23 1.80 12.38 -1.43
CA ALA A 23 0.85 11.52 -2.11
C ALA A 23 -0.48 11.34 -1.35
N ALA A 24 -0.55 11.78 -0.10
CA ALA A 24 -1.73 11.62 0.75
C ALA A 24 -2.93 12.40 0.19
N PHE A 25 -4.06 11.70 0.07
CA PHE A 25 -5.33 12.27 -0.36
C PHE A 25 -6.35 12.30 0.79
N GLY A 26 -6.59 11.15 1.45
CA GLY A 26 -7.71 10.99 2.38
C GLY A 26 -7.70 11.95 3.57
N ALA A 27 -6.60 12.03 4.32
CA ALA A 27 -6.51 12.90 5.49
C ALA A 27 -6.58 14.40 5.13
N PRO A 28 -5.83 14.91 4.12
CA PRO A 28 -6.01 16.28 3.66
C PRO A 28 -7.41 16.59 3.14
N ALA A 29 -8.09 15.65 2.48
CA ALA A 29 -9.45 15.86 2.00
C ALA A 29 -10.45 15.96 3.18
N ALA A 30 -10.37 15.04 4.14
CA ALA A 30 -11.26 15.01 5.30
C ALA A 30 -11.18 16.27 6.17
N ILE A 31 -9.99 16.84 6.34
CA ILE A 31 -9.77 18.05 7.18
C ILE A 31 -9.85 19.33 6.35
N GLY A 32 -9.33 19.31 5.12
CA GLY A 32 -9.16 20.49 4.28
C GLY A 32 -10.45 20.95 3.61
N PHE A 33 -11.34 20.05 3.22
CA PHE A 33 -12.59 20.41 2.52
C PHE A 33 -13.52 21.30 3.34
N PRO A 34 -13.84 20.98 4.61
CA PRO A 34 -14.65 21.87 5.45
C PRO A 34 -14.05 23.26 5.63
N ALA A 35 -12.72 23.38 5.55
CA ALA A 35 -11.99 24.63 5.71
C ALA A 35 -11.64 25.32 4.38
N ASN A 36 -12.13 24.81 3.24
CA ASN A 36 -11.80 25.30 1.89
C ASN A 36 -10.27 25.37 1.61
N MET A 37 -9.51 24.47 2.22
CA MET A 37 -8.07 24.33 2.05
C MET A 37 -7.77 23.16 1.13
N HIS A 38 -7.24 23.47 -0.05
CA HIS A 38 -6.89 22.45 -1.04
C HIS A 38 -5.37 22.30 -1.17
N VAL A 39 -4.86 21.13 -0.82
CA VAL A 39 -3.51 20.69 -1.18
C VAL A 39 -3.49 20.17 -2.64
N LEU A 40 -2.31 20.02 -3.24
CA LEU A 40 -2.16 19.62 -4.65
C LEU A 40 -2.97 18.36 -5.01
N THR A 41 -2.93 17.32 -4.17
CA THR A 41 -3.67 16.06 -4.37
C THR A 41 -5.17 16.27 -4.38
N THR A 42 -5.70 17.01 -3.42
CA THR A 42 -7.13 17.32 -3.31
C THR A 42 -7.62 18.31 -4.38
N LYS A 43 -6.74 19.20 -4.85
CA LYS A 43 -7.05 20.14 -5.93
C LYS A 43 -7.26 19.42 -7.26
N ILE A 44 -6.52 18.34 -7.51
CA ILE A 44 -6.72 17.48 -8.68
C ILE A 44 -8.14 16.89 -8.69
N TYR A 45 -8.60 16.36 -7.56
CA TYR A 45 -9.97 15.88 -7.42
C TYR A 45 -11.00 16.99 -7.69
N HIS A 46 -10.84 18.16 -7.05
CA HIS A 46 -11.74 19.30 -7.29
C HIS A 46 -11.74 19.76 -8.76
N LEU A 47 -10.63 19.64 -9.50
CA LEU A 47 -10.58 19.99 -10.92
C LEU A 47 -11.27 18.97 -11.83
N LEU A 48 -11.44 17.74 -11.36
CA LEU A 48 -12.20 16.70 -12.05
C LEU A 48 -13.69 16.70 -11.67
N ALA A 49 -14.05 17.39 -10.58
CA ALA A 49 -15.44 17.67 -10.26
C ALA A 49 -16.12 18.53 -11.36
N HIS A 50 -17.45 18.46 -11.45
CA HIS A 50 -18.20 19.07 -12.54
C HIS A 50 -18.14 20.62 -12.54
N PRO A 51 -17.88 21.27 -13.70
CA PRO A 51 -17.49 20.69 -14.99
C PRO A 51 -16.02 20.25 -15.02
N PRO A 52 -15.70 19.03 -15.52
CA PRO A 52 -14.37 18.46 -15.42
C PRO A 52 -13.35 19.21 -16.29
N ARG A 53 -12.23 19.62 -15.68
CA ARG A 53 -11.12 20.32 -16.32
C ARG A 53 -9.88 19.45 -16.37
N PHE A 54 -9.95 18.41 -17.22
CA PHE A 54 -8.91 17.40 -17.41
C PHE A 54 -7.51 17.98 -17.68
N GLN A 55 -7.43 19.04 -18.48
CA GLN A 55 -6.16 19.69 -18.84
C GLN A 55 -5.49 20.33 -17.61
N LEU A 56 -6.28 20.97 -16.75
CA LEU A 56 -5.78 21.56 -15.51
C LEU A 56 -5.40 20.50 -14.49
N ALA A 57 -6.19 19.43 -14.36
CA ALA A 57 -5.87 18.31 -13.48
C ALA A 57 -4.54 17.63 -13.88
N ALA A 58 -4.30 17.45 -15.18
CA ALA A 58 -3.02 16.98 -15.70
C ALA A 58 -1.88 17.96 -15.39
N ALA A 59 -2.08 19.26 -15.62
CA ALA A 59 -1.08 20.28 -15.34
C ALA A 59 -0.70 20.35 -13.85
N VAL A 60 -1.67 20.24 -12.94
CA VAL A 60 -1.43 20.22 -11.47
C VAL A 60 -0.74 18.93 -11.02
N SER A 61 -0.88 17.84 -11.76
CA SER A 61 -0.17 16.58 -11.47
C SER A 61 1.34 16.67 -11.79
N LEU A 62 1.75 17.52 -12.75
CA LEU A 62 3.16 17.64 -13.18
C LEU A 62 4.10 18.11 -12.05
N PRO A 63 3.78 19.17 -11.26
CA PRO A 63 4.58 19.54 -10.08
C PRO A 63 4.75 18.41 -9.07
N ILE A 64 3.70 17.61 -8.81
CA ILE A 64 3.79 16.49 -7.87
C ILE A 64 4.76 15.44 -8.40
N ILE A 65 4.62 15.04 -9.67
CA ILE A 65 5.52 14.08 -10.32
C ILE A 65 6.97 14.61 -10.31
N PHE A 66 7.17 15.88 -10.64
CA PHE A 66 8.48 16.52 -10.68
C PHE A 66 9.15 16.51 -9.29
N PHE A 67 8.41 16.94 -8.26
CA PHE A 67 8.93 16.96 -6.89
C PHE A 67 9.23 15.55 -6.38
N THR A 68 8.37 14.58 -6.66
CA THR A 68 8.64 13.18 -6.33
C THR A 68 9.88 12.66 -7.07
N GLY A 69 10.07 13.02 -8.33
CA GLY A 69 11.29 12.71 -9.08
C GLY A 69 12.55 13.26 -8.43
N ILE A 70 12.51 14.50 -7.93
CA ILE A 70 13.61 15.12 -7.17
C ILE A 70 13.90 14.34 -5.89
N CYS A 71 12.88 14.01 -5.11
CA CYS A 71 13.03 13.24 -3.87
C CYS A 71 13.64 11.86 -4.12
N LEU A 72 13.18 11.13 -5.13
CA LEU A 72 13.75 9.83 -5.50
C LEU A 72 15.17 9.94 -6.04
N PHE A 73 15.45 10.98 -6.82
CA PHE A 73 16.80 11.25 -7.30
C PHE A 73 17.75 11.56 -6.14
N ALA A 74 17.32 12.41 -5.20
CA ALA A 74 18.08 12.73 -3.99
C ALA A 74 18.32 11.47 -3.13
N GLN A 75 17.30 10.64 -2.96
CA GLN A 75 17.39 9.35 -2.27
C GLN A 75 18.45 8.45 -2.93
N LYS A 76 18.38 8.26 -4.25
CA LYS A 76 19.32 7.43 -5.00
C LYS A 76 20.74 8.00 -4.98
N TRP A 77 20.89 9.32 -5.12
CA TRP A 77 22.19 9.99 -5.13
C TRP A 77 22.89 9.91 -3.77
N TYR A 78 22.14 10.02 -2.67
CA TYR A 78 22.68 9.95 -1.32
C TYR A 78 23.00 8.51 -0.90
N LEU A 79 22.05 7.58 -1.08
CA LEU A 79 22.22 6.17 -0.70
C LEU A 79 23.14 5.38 -1.64
N GLY A 80 23.24 5.78 -2.91
CA GLY A 80 24.16 5.16 -3.87
C GLY A 80 25.64 5.39 -3.56
N ARG A 81 25.96 6.33 -2.64
CA ARG A 81 27.33 6.63 -2.19
C ARG A 81 27.74 5.83 -0.95
N THR A 82 26.78 5.30 -0.21
CA THR A 82 27.02 4.52 1.00
C THR A 82 27.09 3.04 0.65
N LYS A 83 28.31 2.49 0.53
CA LYS A 83 28.52 1.04 0.55
C LYS A 83 28.14 0.53 1.94
N PHE A 84 26.89 0.15 2.12
CA PHE A 84 26.50 -0.64 3.27
C PHE A 84 27.10 -2.03 3.09
N THR A 85 28.29 -2.25 3.64
CA THR A 85 28.69 -3.60 4.05
C THR A 85 27.67 -4.00 5.09
N THR A 86 26.65 -4.77 4.68
CA THR A 86 25.93 -5.60 5.63
C THR A 86 26.99 -6.48 6.27
N LEU A 87 27.28 -6.22 7.55
CA LEU A 87 28.05 -7.14 8.36
C LEU A 87 27.26 -8.44 8.35
N THR A 88 27.62 -9.35 7.45
CA THR A 88 27.19 -10.74 7.46
C THR A 88 27.91 -11.42 8.62
N GLY A 89 27.55 -11.00 9.82
CA GLY A 89 28.03 -11.52 11.09
C GLY A 89 26.78 -11.74 11.90
N LYS A 90 26.51 -13.01 12.21
CA LYS A 90 25.55 -13.52 13.19
C LYS A 90 25.05 -12.38 14.08
N VAL A 91 23.80 -11.95 13.91
CA VAL A 91 23.15 -10.96 14.79
C VAL A 91 23.45 -11.46 16.19
N GLY A 92 24.38 -10.78 16.88
CA GLY A 92 24.65 -11.09 18.26
C GLY A 92 23.29 -10.95 18.93
N SER A 93 22.81 -12.03 19.56
CA SER A 93 21.57 -11.99 20.33
C SER A 93 21.61 -10.68 21.09
N ALA A 94 20.66 -9.77 20.82
CA ALA A 94 20.68 -8.43 21.40
C ALA A 94 20.92 -8.63 22.90
N GLN A 95 22.13 -8.31 23.37
CA GLN A 95 22.44 -8.47 24.78
C GLN A 95 21.52 -7.48 25.46
N GLY A 96 20.47 -8.00 26.10
CA GLY A 96 19.50 -7.16 26.78
C GLY A 96 20.27 -6.30 27.76
N MET A 97 20.28 -4.98 27.53
CA MET A 97 20.74 -4.07 28.57
C MET A 97 19.73 -4.16 29.71
N ASP A 98 20.19 -4.55 30.89
CA ASP A 98 19.36 -4.48 32.08
C ASP A 98 19.17 -3.01 32.45
N LEU A 99 17.99 -2.48 32.11
CA LEU A 99 17.59 -1.10 32.37
C LEU A 99 17.20 -0.87 33.85
N GLY A 100 17.24 -1.90 34.70
CA GLY A 100 16.91 -1.77 36.12
C GLY A 100 15.53 -1.14 36.34
N ARG A 101 15.46 -0.04 37.11
CA ARG A 101 14.21 0.72 37.34
C ARG A 101 13.75 1.55 36.14
N TRP A 102 14.66 1.93 35.24
CA TRP A 102 14.34 2.67 34.02
C TRP A 102 13.57 1.85 32.99
N LYS A 103 13.45 0.52 33.19
CA LYS A 103 12.59 -0.34 32.37
C LYS A 103 11.13 0.14 32.33
N TRP A 104 10.62 0.70 33.44
CA TRP A 104 9.25 1.21 33.50
C TRP A 104 9.10 2.55 32.77
N ALA A 105 10.13 3.40 32.79
CA ALA A 105 10.15 4.64 32.00
C ALA A 105 10.26 4.32 30.50
N ALA A 106 11.12 3.38 30.12
CA ALA A 106 11.25 2.91 28.74
C ALA A 106 9.95 2.24 28.26
N PHE A 107 9.37 1.34 29.06
CA PHE A 107 8.08 0.72 28.79
C PHE A 107 6.97 1.77 28.66
N GLY A 108 6.89 2.72 29.59
CA GLY A 108 5.93 3.82 29.53
C GLY A 108 6.09 4.67 28.27
N GLY A 109 7.33 4.95 27.84
CA GLY A 109 7.62 5.64 26.59
C GLY A 109 7.17 4.85 25.35
N CYS A 110 7.56 3.58 25.24
CA CYS A 110 7.12 2.71 24.15
C CYS A 110 5.60 2.54 24.12
N PHE A 111 4.98 2.35 25.29
CA PHE A 111 3.53 2.26 25.43
C PHE A 111 2.85 3.55 25.02
N ALA A 112 3.36 4.72 25.44
CA ALA A 112 2.80 6.01 25.05
C ALA A 112 2.83 6.19 23.53
N VAL A 113 3.92 5.79 22.86
CA VAL A 113 4.01 5.84 21.40
C VAL A 113 2.95 4.94 20.75
N ILE A 114 2.82 3.68 21.18
CA ILE A 114 1.81 2.75 20.65
C ILE A 114 0.38 3.24 20.97
N PHE A 115 0.19 3.76 22.17
CA PHE A 115 -1.10 4.25 22.64
C PHE A 115 -1.57 5.43 21.79
N VAL A 116 -0.72 6.43 21.58
CA VAL A 116 -1.06 7.64 20.81
C VAL A 116 -1.17 7.36 19.31
N SER A 117 -0.31 6.50 18.75
CA SER A 117 -0.27 6.26 17.30
C SER A 117 -1.24 5.19 16.81
N VAL A 118 -1.63 4.23 17.65
CA VAL A 118 -2.46 3.08 17.25
C VAL A 118 -3.73 2.96 18.08
N ILE A 119 -3.60 2.87 19.41
CA ILE A 119 -4.75 2.55 20.28
C ILE A 119 -5.75 3.70 20.28
N LEU A 120 -5.29 4.94 20.39
CA LEU A 120 -6.14 6.12 20.50
C LEU A 120 -6.90 6.40 19.19
N PRO A 121 -6.28 6.41 17.98
CA PRO A 121 -7.02 6.56 16.73
C PRO A 121 -7.98 5.41 16.45
N MET A 122 -7.57 4.15 16.73
CA MET A 122 -8.44 2.98 16.52
C MET A 122 -9.62 2.97 17.50
N GLY A 123 -9.37 3.30 18.77
CA GLY A 123 -10.41 3.43 19.79
C GLY A 123 -11.37 4.56 19.47
N GLY A 124 -10.86 5.72 19.02
CA GLY A 124 -11.67 6.83 18.55
C GLY A 124 -12.56 6.45 17.37
N LEU A 125 -12.03 5.71 16.40
CA LEU A 125 -12.78 5.21 15.25
C LEU A 125 -13.91 4.26 15.67
N ILE A 126 -13.66 3.35 16.61
CA ILE A 126 -14.67 2.41 17.14
C ILE A 126 -15.73 3.15 17.95
N ILE A 127 -15.34 4.13 18.77
CA ILE A 127 -16.30 4.94 19.52
C ILE A 127 -17.19 5.70 18.54
N LEU A 128 -16.59 6.32 17.53
CA LEU A 128 -17.28 7.11 16.52
C LEU A 128 -18.27 6.27 15.70
N SER A 129 -17.94 5.02 15.36
CA SER A 129 -18.87 4.13 14.66
C SER A 129 -20.07 3.71 15.51
N LEU A 130 -19.94 3.77 16.84
CA LEU A 130 -21.01 3.44 17.78
C LEU A 130 -21.83 4.66 18.21
N LEU A 131 -21.42 5.89 17.92
CA LEU A 131 -22.19 7.07 18.31
C LEU A 131 -23.45 7.22 17.46
N LYS A 132 -24.56 7.64 18.09
CA LYS A 132 -25.80 8.00 17.38
C LYS A 132 -25.66 9.28 16.55
N THR A 133 -24.85 10.22 17.02
CA THR A 133 -24.65 11.51 16.38
C THR A 133 -23.27 12.05 16.71
N PHE A 134 -22.56 12.50 15.68
CA PHE A 134 -21.25 13.11 15.76
C PHE A 134 -21.34 14.42 16.54
N GLY A 135 -20.39 14.63 17.46
CA GLY A 135 -20.39 15.78 18.37
C GLY A 135 -21.27 15.62 19.61
N ALA A 136 -22.03 14.53 19.74
CA ALA A 136 -22.72 14.22 20.99
C ALA A 136 -21.74 13.80 22.11
N SER A 137 -22.17 13.89 23.37
CA SER A 137 -21.36 13.46 24.51
C SER A 137 -21.07 11.95 24.44
N ILE A 138 -19.86 11.56 24.86
CA ILE A 138 -19.46 10.15 24.97
C ILE A 138 -20.11 9.58 26.24
N ALA A 139 -21.37 9.19 26.11
CA ALA A 139 -22.17 8.57 27.16
C ALA A 139 -22.82 7.30 26.63
N PHE A 140 -23.02 6.31 27.50
CA PHE A 140 -23.62 5.02 27.13
C PHE A 140 -25.00 5.16 26.47
N THR A 141 -25.74 6.23 26.78
CA THR A 141 -27.05 6.56 26.17
C THR A 141 -26.95 6.89 24.68
N ASN A 142 -25.78 7.34 24.23
CA ASN A 142 -25.52 7.78 22.87
C ASN A 142 -24.85 6.70 22.02
N PHE A 143 -24.65 5.49 22.57
CA PHE A 143 -24.17 4.36 21.79
C PHE A 143 -25.32 3.62 21.10
N THR A 144 -25.08 3.20 19.87
CA THR A 144 -25.96 2.40 19.03
C THR A 144 -25.15 1.53 18.08
N VAL A 145 -25.75 0.44 17.61
CA VAL A 145 -25.22 -0.43 16.56
C VAL A 145 -25.94 -0.19 15.23
N THR A 146 -26.98 0.65 15.21
CA THR A 146 -27.80 0.96 14.03
C THR A 146 -26.97 1.47 12.84
N ASN A 147 -25.84 2.13 13.07
CA ASN A 147 -24.94 2.58 11.99
C ASN A 147 -24.38 1.43 11.15
N TYR A 148 -24.42 0.18 11.64
CA TYR A 148 -24.03 -1.01 10.89
C TYR A 148 -25.17 -1.60 10.04
N GLU A 149 -26.38 -1.07 10.14
CA GLU A 149 -27.50 -1.50 9.28
C GLU A 149 -27.29 -1.09 7.82
N ILE A 150 -26.46 -0.07 7.55
CA ILE A 150 -26.07 0.36 6.19
C ILE A 150 -25.42 -0.75 5.36
N PHE A 151 -24.87 -1.79 6.00
CA PHE A 151 -24.29 -2.94 5.29
C PHE A 151 -25.35 -3.84 4.67
N PHE A 152 -26.58 -3.79 5.21
CA PHE A 152 -27.71 -4.62 4.77
C PHE A 152 -28.74 -3.82 3.97
N ASP A 153 -28.70 -2.49 4.04
CA ASP A 153 -29.57 -1.61 3.25
C ASP A 153 -28.94 -1.33 1.87
N GLU A 154 -29.63 -1.81 0.83
CA GLU A 154 -29.21 -1.66 -0.56
C GLU A 154 -29.13 -0.20 -1.02
N SER A 155 -29.82 0.73 -0.34
CA SER A 155 -29.81 2.16 -0.68
C SER A 155 -28.44 2.79 -0.51
N PHE A 156 -27.62 2.26 0.40
CA PHE A 156 -26.29 2.80 0.70
C PHE A 156 -25.16 2.17 -0.13
N LEU A 157 -25.44 1.09 -0.87
CA LEU A 157 -24.48 0.40 -1.75
C LEU A 157 -23.14 0.00 -1.07
N VAL A 158 -23.12 -0.12 0.27
CA VAL A 158 -21.89 -0.46 1.01
C VAL A 158 -21.43 -1.88 0.69
N TRP A 159 -22.35 -2.84 0.64
CA TRP A 159 -22.02 -4.23 0.35
C TRP A 159 -21.40 -4.44 -1.05
N PRO A 160 -21.96 -3.87 -2.15
CA PRO A 160 -21.28 -3.81 -3.44
C PRO A 160 -19.87 -3.23 -3.36
N SER A 161 -19.65 -2.17 -2.58
CA SER A 161 -18.32 -1.57 -2.42
C SER A 161 -17.31 -2.51 -1.76
N VAL A 162 -17.76 -3.33 -0.81
CA VAL A 162 -16.97 -4.41 -0.19
C VAL A 162 -16.57 -5.43 -1.25
N GLN A 163 -17.54 -5.93 -2.02
CA GLN A 163 -17.30 -6.93 -3.07
C GLN A 163 -16.31 -6.41 -4.13
N ASN A 164 -16.51 -5.19 -4.64
CA ASN A 164 -15.62 -4.55 -5.60
C ASN A 164 -14.20 -4.41 -5.05
N SER A 165 -14.06 -3.99 -3.80
CA SER A 165 -12.73 -3.83 -3.15
C SER A 165 -11.99 -5.16 -3.02
N PHE A 166 -12.68 -6.21 -2.59
CA PHE A 166 -12.08 -7.55 -2.51
C PHE A 166 -11.72 -8.09 -3.88
N MET A 167 -12.61 -7.96 -4.87
CA MET A 167 -12.35 -8.42 -6.22
C MET A 167 -11.15 -7.70 -6.82
N LEU A 168 -11.06 -6.37 -6.67
CA LEU A 168 -9.92 -5.57 -7.12
C LEU A 168 -8.64 -5.96 -6.38
N ALA A 169 -8.67 -6.10 -5.06
CA ALA A 169 -7.49 -6.44 -4.27
C ALA A 169 -6.94 -7.85 -4.60
N ILE A 170 -7.82 -8.85 -4.70
CA ILE A 170 -7.46 -10.23 -5.06
C ILE A 170 -6.92 -10.29 -6.49
N SER A 171 -7.60 -9.63 -7.44
CA SER A 171 -7.21 -9.60 -8.85
C SER A 171 -5.86 -8.89 -9.02
N THR A 172 -5.69 -7.74 -8.37
CA THR A 172 -4.43 -6.98 -8.39
C THR A 172 -3.29 -7.82 -7.83
N ALA A 173 -3.45 -8.40 -6.63
CA ALA A 173 -2.40 -9.20 -6.02
C ALA A 173 -2.00 -10.39 -6.90
N SER A 174 -2.99 -11.10 -7.45
CA SER A 174 -2.76 -12.29 -8.28
C SER A 174 -2.08 -11.93 -9.61
N LEU A 175 -2.55 -10.88 -10.29
CA LEU A 175 -1.96 -10.42 -11.56
C LEU A 175 -0.58 -9.80 -11.36
N CYS A 176 -0.36 -9.03 -10.29
CA CYS A 176 0.95 -8.50 -9.96
C CYS A 176 1.96 -9.63 -9.71
N ILE A 177 1.58 -10.69 -9.00
CA ILE A 177 2.45 -11.86 -8.80
C ILE A 177 2.71 -12.57 -10.14
N LEU A 178 1.68 -12.82 -10.93
CA LEU A 178 1.81 -13.47 -12.23
C LEU A 178 2.79 -12.73 -13.15
N PHE A 179 2.59 -11.41 -13.34
CA PHE A 179 3.48 -10.61 -14.17
C PHE A 179 4.88 -10.48 -13.58
N SER A 180 4.98 -10.32 -12.26
CA SER A 180 6.28 -10.18 -11.60
C SER A 180 7.11 -11.45 -11.67
N ILE A 181 6.52 -12.65 -11.62
CA ILE A 181 7.24 -13.91 -11.82
C ILE A 181 7.90 -13.90 -13.21
N VAL A 182 7.15 -13.52 -14.25
CA VAL A 182 7.68 -13.44 -15.62
C VAL A 182 8.82 -12.44 -15.71
N TYR A 183 8.64 -11.22 -15.17
CA TYR A 183 9.66 -10.19 -15.23
C TYR A 183 10.91 -10.54 -14.42
N VAL A 184 10.74 -11.12 -13.23
CA VAL A 184 11.85 -11.56 -12.38
C VAL A 184 12.61 -12.68 -13.06
N TRP A 185 11.92 -13.64 -13.66
CA TRP A 185 12.56 -14.71 -14.44
C TRP A 185 13.39 -14.15 -15.58
N LEU A 186 12.82 -13.22 -16.35
CA LEU A 186 13.50 -12.61 -17.48
C LEU A 186 14.74 -11.83 -17.04
N VAL A 187 14.68 -11.13 -15.91
CA VAL A 187 15.81 -10.33 -15.42
C VAL A 187 16.90 -11.17 -14.76
N GLU A 188 16.54 -12.15 -13.96
CA GLU A 188 17.51 -12.89 -13.14
C GLU A 188 18.01 -14.18 -13.81
N ARG A 189 17.16 -14.90 -14.56
CA ARG A 189 17.49 -16.20 -15.15
C ARG A 189 17.86 -16.15 -16.63
N THR A 190 17.84 -14.97 -17.27
CA THR A 190 18.20 -14.83 -18.69
C THR A 190 19.27 -13.77 -18.92
N THR A 191 19.99 -13.92 -20.03
CA THR A 191 21.08 -13.03 -20.46
C THR A 191 20.64 -12.02 -21.52
N ILE A 192 19.34 -11.76 -21.67
CA ILE A 192 18.84 -10.88 -22.72
C ILE A 192 19.44 -9.46 -22.62
N PRO A 193 19.80 -8.83 -23.75
CA PRO A 193 20.23 -7.44 -23.75
C PRO A 193 19.07 -6.55 -23.29
N GLY A 194 19.36 -5.56 -22.44
CA GLY A 194 18.34 -4.61 -21.95
C GLY A 194 17.51 -5.07 -20.75
N ARG A 195 17.77 -6.23 -20.13
CA ARG A 195 17.06 -6.69 -18.91
C ARG A 195 16.98 -5.66 -17.78
N GLY A 196 17.99 -4.80 -17.64
CA GLY A 196 17.99 -3.70 -16.66
C GLY A 196 16.92 -2.62 -16.92
N ILE A 197 16.51 -2.43 -18.19
CA ILE A 197 15.44 -1.49 -18.56
C ILE A 197 14.11 -1.96 -18.00
N ILE A 198 13.86 -3.27 -18.00
CA ILE A 198 12.64 -3.86 -17.41
C ILE A 198 12.56 -3.52 -15.93
N THR A 199 13.66 -3.69 -15.19
CA THR A 199 13.74 -3.30 -13.78
C THR A 199 13.46 -1.80 -13.62
N ALA A 200 14.06 -0.96 -14.46
CA ALA A 200 13.88 0.49 -14.39
C ALA A 200 12.43 0.92 -14.67
N LEU A 201 11.78 0.36 -15.70
CA LEU A 201 10.39 0.63 -16.06
C LEU A 201 9.41 0.18 -14.98
N ILE A 202 9.68 -0.96 -14.33
CA ILE A 202 8.88 -1.40 -13.18
C ILE A 202 9.09 -0.42 -12.02
N MET A 203 10.35 -0.15 -11.65
CA MET A 203 10.65 0.69 -10.49
C MET A 203 10.23 2.15 -10.65
N ILE A 204 10.10 2.66 -11.88
CA ILE A 204 9.68 4.05 -12.07
C ILE A 204 8.28 4.28 -11.50
N THR A 205 7.36 3.32 -11.62
CA THR A 205 5.97 3.46 -11.15
C THR A 205 5.85 3.46 -9.62
N PHE A 206 6.85 2.94 -8.92
CA PHE A 206 6.94 3.06 -7.46
C PHE A 206 7.00 4.53 -7.04
N GLY A 207 7.74 5.33 -7.80
CA GLY A 207 7.85 6.77 -7.60
C GLY A 207 6.58 7.55 -7.90
N PHE A 208 5.78 7.14 -8.88
CA PHE A 208 4.64 7.96 -9.29
C PHE A 208 3.62 8.13 -8.14
N PRO A 209 3.23 9.36 -7.77
CA PRO A 209 2.16 9.61 -6.83
C PRO A 209 0.86 8.93 -7.28
N ALA A 210 0.12 8.31 -6.36
CA ALA A 210 -1.09 7.56 -6.69
C ALA A 210 -2.15 8.43 -7.39
N VAL A 211 -2.34 9.68 -6.94
CA VAL A 211 -3.27 10.64 -7.56
C VAL A 211 -2.86 10.95 -9.00
N ALA A 212 -1.57 11.22 -9.24
CA ALA A 212 -1.07 11.50 -10.58
C ALA A 212 -1.18 10.28 -11.52
N MET A 213 -0.96 9.08 -10.97
CA MET A 213 -1.19 7.82 -11.68
C MET A 213 -2.68 7.64 -12.05
N GLY A 214 -3.60 7.99 -11.13
CA GLY A 214 -5.04 7.98 -11.38
C GLY A 214 -5.42 8.90 -12.55
N VAL A 215 -4.90 10.15 -12.57
CA VAL A 215 -5.13 11.08 -13.69
C VAL A 215 -4.55 10.54 -15.00
N ALA A 216 -3.34 10.00 -14.98
CA ALA A 216 -2.71 9.45 -16.18
C ALA A 216 -3.50 8.28 -16.77
N ILE A 217 -3.96 7.35 -15.93
CA ILE A 217 -4.80 6.22 -16.35
C ILE A 217 -6.17 6.69 -16.82
N LEU A 218 -6.78 7.65 -16.12
CA LEU A 218 -8.05 8.24 -16.53
C LEU A 218 -7.97 8.77 -17.96
N LEU A 219 -6.99 9.62 -18.25
CA LEU A 219 -6.84 10.25 -19.57
C LEU A 219 -6.38 9.26 -20.64
N GLY A 220 -5.48 8.33 -20.30
CA GLY A 220 -4.96 7.35 -21.25
C GLY A 220 -6.00 6.31 -21.68
N TYR A 221 -6.93 5.95 -20.80
CA TYR A 221 -7.90 4.87 -21.01
C TYR A 221 -9.36 5.36 -21.06
N ILE A 222 -9.59 6.68 -21.17
CA ILE A 222 -10.93 7.26 -21.10
C ILE A 222 -11.91 6.67 -22.12
N ASN A 223 -11.45 6.36 -23.33
CA ASN A 223 -12.31 5.85 -24.40
C ASN A 223 -12.50 4.32 -24.37
N LEU A 224 -11.74 3.61 -23.52
CA LEU A 224 -11.72 2.15 -23.52
C LEU A 224 -12.31 1.54 -22.25
N LEU A 225 -11.96 2.10 -21.09
CA LEU A 225 -12.26 1.49 -19.79
C LEU A 225 -13.04 2.40 -18.85
N TYR A 226 -13.26 3.67 -19.21
CA TYR A 226 -14.02 4.60 -18.37
C TYR A 226 -15.43 4.09 -18.11
N GLY A 227 -15.95 4.30 -16.90
CA GLY A 227 -17.22 3.72 -16.48
C GLY A 227 -17.16 2.29 -15.98
N THR A 228 -16.03 1.59 -16.15
CA THR A 228 -15.90 0.18 -15.75
C THR A 228 -14.97 0.04 -14.55
N LEU A 229 -15.21 -0.97 -13.73
CA LEU A 229 -14.32 -1.35 -12.63
C LEU A 229 -12.90 -1.72 -13.10
N TRP A 230 -12.75 -2.12 -14.37
CA TRP A 230 -11.47 -2.52 -14.96
C TRP A 230 -10.45 -1.39 -15.05
N ILE A 231 -10.89 -0.12 -15.17
CA ILE A 231 -9.96 1.02 -15.16
C ILE A 231 -9.23 1.15 -13.82
N ILE A 232 -9.92 0.85 -12.72
CA ILE A 232 -9.35 0.83 -11.37
C ILE A 232 -8.37 -0.33 -11.25
N LEU A 233 -8.71 -1.51 -11.78
CA LEU A 233 -7.82 -2.67 -11.77
C LEU A 233 -6.51 -2.39 -12.50
N VAL A 234 -6.57 -1.76 -13.68
CA VAL A 234 -5.37 -1.37 -14.44
C VAL A 234 -4.50 -0.40 -13.65
N ALA A 235 -5.12 0.62 -13.03
CA ALA A 235 -4.39 1.58 -12.19
C ALA A 235 -3.69 0.89 -11.01
N TYR A 236 -4.40 -0.02 -10.33
CA TYR A 236 -3.86 -0.79 -9.22
C TYR A 236 -2.68 -1.66 -9.67
N ILE A 237 -2.81 -2.43 -10.75
CA ILE A 237 -1.71 -3.27 -11.25
C ILE A 237 -0.48 -2.42 -11.60
N ALA A 238 -0.68 -1.34 -12.34
CA ALA A 238 0.40 -0.46 -12.78
C ALA A 238 1.15 0.16 -11.59
N LYS A 239 0.42 0.51 -10.52
CA LYS A 239 1.01 1.09 -9.30
C LYS A 239 1.61 0.05 -8.35
N ARG A 240 1.09 -1.18 -8.33
CA ARG A 240 1.45 -2.20 -7.32
C ARG A 240 2.46 -3.26 -7.79
N ILE A 241 2.67 -3.38 -9.10
CA ILE A 241 3.70 -4.27 -9.68
C ILE A 241 5.08 -4.17 -9.01
N PRO A 242 5.61 -2.99 -8.64
CA PRO A 242 6.95 -2.89 -8.06
C PRO A 242 7.09 -3.62 -6.73
N PHE A 243 6.02 -3.62 -5.92
CA PHE A 243 5.99 -4.31 -4.64
C PHE A 243 6.14 -5.82 -4.84
N ALA A 244 5.33 -6.42 -5.72
CA ALA A 244 5.46 -7.85 -6.03
C ALA A 244 6.84 -8.18 -6.62
N TYR A 245 7.34 -7.34 -7.53
CA TYR A 245 8.63 -7.54 -8.18
C TYR A 245 9.81 -7.54 -7.20
N ILE A 246 9.88 -6.62 -6.23
CA ILE A 246 10.99 -6.55 -5.26
C ILE A 246 11.07 -7.83 -4.42
N PHE A 247 9.94 -8.27 -3.86
CA PHE A 247 9.88 -9.46 -3.02
C PHE A 247 10.23 -10.73 -3.81
N LEU A 248 9.66 -10.88 -5.01
CA LEU A 248 9.94 -12.06 -5.86
C LEU A 248 11.38 -12.07 -6.37
N ARG A 249 11.94 -10.92 -6.71
CA ARG A 249 13.35 -10.79 -7.11
C ARG A 249 14.29 -11.15 -5.97
N SER A 250 13.96 -10.78 -4.73
CA SER A 250 14.74 -11.19 -3.55
C SER A 250 14.65 -12.69 -3.33
N ALA A 251 13.45 -13.28 -3.47
CA ALA A 251 13.24 -14.71 -3.30
C ALA A 251 13.97 -15.55 -4.35
N ILE A 252 13.93 -15.17 -5.64
CA ILE A 252 14.59 -15.95 -6.70
C ILE A 252 16.11 -15.93 -6.56
N LYS A 253 16.70 -14.80 -6.12
CA LYS A 253 18.15 -14.65 -5.94
C LYS A 253 18.72 -15.55 -4.85
N GLN A 254 17.89 -16.01 -3.91
CA GLN A 254 18.29 -16.95 -2.87
C GLN A 254 18.33 -18.39 -3.39
N ILE A 255 17.74 -18.66 -4.56
CA ILE A 255 17.67 -20.00 -5.16
C ILE A 255 18.82 -20.16 -6.15
N MET A 256 19.77 -21.02 -5.78
CA MET A 256 20.88 -21.48 -6.60
C MET A 256 20.41 -21.99 -7.97
N GLU A 257 21.05 -21.52 -9.05
CA GLU A 257 20.72 -21.90 -10.44
C GLU A 257 21.03 -23.39 -10.70
N GLU A 258 22.00 -23.91 -9.96
CA GLU A 258 22.49 -25.28 -10.01
C GLU A 258 21.39 -26.30 -9.69
N LEU A 259 20.38 -25.94 -8.89
CA LEU A 259 19.24 -26.81 -8.59
C LEU A 259 18.39 -27.07 -9.84
N GLU A 260 18.19 -26.06 -10.68
CA GLU A 260 17.44 -26.18 -11.93
C GLU A 260 18.27 -26.91 -12.99
N GLU A 261 19.59 -26.72 -13.02
CA GLU A 261 20.51 -27.44 -13.90
C GLU A 261 20.59 -28.92 -13.57
N ALA A 262 20.71 -29.28 -12.28
CA ALA A 262 20.72 -30.66 -11.83
C ALA A 262 19.43 -31.39 -12.23
N ALA A 263 18.27 -30.74 -12.10
CA ALA A 263 17.00 -31.30 -12.56
C ALA A 263 16.97 -31.56 -14.06
N ARG A 264 17.51 -30.63 -14.87
CA ARG A 264 17.63 -30.81 -16.33
C ARG A 264 18.57 -31.95 -16.71
N ILE A 265 19.68 -32.13 -15.98
CA ILE A 265 20.59 -33.27 -16.17
C ILE A 265 19.88 -34.60 -15.84
N CYS A 266 19.00 -34.62 -14.83
CA CYS A 266 18.14 -35.75 -14.51
C CYS A 266 16.97 -35.97 -15.48
N GLY A 267 16.92 -35.25 -16.60
CA GLY A 267 15.89 -35.41 -17.64
C GLY A 267 14.60 -34.61 -17.41
N ALA A 268 14.56 -33.70 -16.44
CA ALA A 268 13.42 -32.81 -16.27
C ALA A 268 13.41 -31.73 -17.38
N SER A 269 12.22 -31.42 -17.90
CA SER A 269 12.06 -30.27 -18.79
C SER A 269 12.24 -28.96 -18.01
N TRP A 270 12.47 -27.85 -18.71
CA TRP A 270 12.54 -26.51 -18.10
C TRP A 270 11.30 -26.21 -17.25
N LEU A 271 10.10 -26.40 -17.81
CA LEU A 271 8.84 -26.12 -17.12
C LEU A 271 8.65 -26.99 -15.88
N ARG A 272 9.10 -28.26 -15.94
CA ARG A 272 9.07 -29.17 -14.80
C ARG A 272 10.04 -28.72 -13.71
N SER A 273 11.22 -28.26 -14.08
CA SER A 273 12.22 -27.73 -13.13
C SER A 273 11.68 -26.48 -12.42
N VAL A 274 11.06 -25.55 -13.15
CA VAL A 274 10.42 -24.36 -12.58
C VAL A 274 9.30 -24.73 -11.60
N LYS A 275 8.41 -25.64 -12.02
CA LYS A 275 7.23 -26.02 -11.24
C LYS A 275 7.58 -26.83 -10.00
N ASP A 276 8.55 -27.73 -10.09
CA ASP A 276 8.84 -28.70 -9.02
C ASP A 276 9.92 -28.18 -8.06
N ILE A 277 10.76 -27.22 -8.48
CA ILE A 277 11.86 -26.67 -7.67
C ILE A 277 11.66 -25.19 -7.38
N THR A 278 11.67 -24.35 -8.42
CA THR A 278 11.74 -22.89 -8.23
C THR A 278 10.48 -22.34 -7.58
N VAL A 279 9.29 -22.69 -8.07
CA VAL A 279 8.00 -22.20 -7.52
C VAL A 279 7.79 -22.63 -6.06
N PRO A 280 7.99 -23.90 -5.66
CA PRO A 280 7.89 -24.32 -4.27
C PRO A 280 8.86 -23.59 -3.34
N LEU A 281 10.11 -23.37 -3.79
CA LEU A 281 11.11 -22.63 -3.02
C LEU A 281 10.79 -21.13 -2.91
N MET A 282 10.17 -20.54 -3.94
CA MET A 282 9.71 -19.15 -3.93
C MET A 282 8.37 -18.94 -3.22
N LYS A 283 7.63 -20.02 -2.87
CA LYS A 283 6.25 -19.95 -2.38
C LYS A 283 6.10 -18.98 -1.20
N THR A 284 7.01 -19.00 -0.23
CA THR A 284 6.95 -18.12 0.94
C THR A 284 7.07 -16.64 0.54
N GLY A 285 7.99 -16.33 -0.38
CA GLY A 285 8.14 -14.98 -0.94
C GLY A 285 6.93 -14.57 -1.79
N MET A 286 6.37 -15.48 -2.58
CA MET A 286 5.16 -15.24 -3.38
C MET A 286 3.96 -14.92 -2.49
N VAL A 287 3.76 -15.68 -1.41
CA VAL A 287 2.64 -15.44 -0.50
C VAL A 287 2.82 -14.14 0.28
N ALA A 288 4.03 -13.85 0.78
CA ALA A 288 4.31 -12.59 1.45
C ALA A 288 4.04 -11.38 0.53
N ALA A 289 4.52 -11.44 -0.71
CA ALA A 289 4.29 -10.42 -1.72
C ALA A 289 2.79 -10.27 -2.07
N TRP A 290 2.07 -11.38 -2.22
CA TRP A 290 0.64 -11.38 -2.53
C TRP A 290 -0.16 -10.72 -1.41
N ILE A 291 0.11 -11.11 -0.15
CA ILE A 291 -0.60 -10.57 1.01
C ILE A 291 -0.32 -9.06 1.17
N LEU A 292 0.92 -8.62 0.93
CA LEU A 292 1.28 -7.22 0.96
C LEU A 292 0.54 -6.42 -0.14
N VAL A 293 0.55 -6.88 -1.38
CA VAL A 293 -0.15 -6.20 -2.49
C VAL A 293 -1.66 -6.19 -2.26
N PHE A 294 -2.23 -7.29 -1.77
CA PHE A 294 -3.63 -7.39 -1.40
C PHE A 294 -4.00 -6.36 -0.32
N SER A 295 -3.23 -6.33 0.78
CA SER A 295 -3.46 -5.44 1.92
C SER A 295 -3.44 -3.96 1.52
N ILE A 296 -2.48 -3.56 0.69
CA ILE A 296 -2.34 -2.16 0.27
C ILE A 296 -3.43 -1.80 -0.75
N SER A 297 -3.79 -2.71 -1.66
CA SER A 297 -4.85 -2.47 -2.66
C SER A 297 -6.24 -2.39 -2.05
N LEU A 298 -6.50 -3.13 -0.96
CA LEU A 298 -7.82 -3.15 -0.29
C LEU A 298 -8.22 -1.78 0.28
N ARG A 299 -7.24 -0.96 0.67
CA ARG A 299 -7.42 0.35 1.32
C ARG A 299 -7.05 1.53 0.43
N GLU A 300 -6.96 1.31 -0.88
CA GLU A 300 -6.51 2.34 -1.81
C GLU A 300 -7.65 3.31 -2.16
N LEU A 301 -7.44 4.59 -1.81
CA LEU A 301 -8.39 5.68 -2.04
C LEU A 301 -7.98 6.59 -3.20
N ALA A 302 -6.70 6.95 -3.29
CA ALA A 302 -6.24 8.08 -4.09
C ALA A 302 -6.45 7.87 -5.59
N MET A 303 -6.24 6.65 -6.11
CA MET A 303 -6.60 6.33 -7.50
C MET A 303 -8.10 6.12 -7.66
N SER A 304 -8.73 5.42 -6.71
CA SER A 304 -10.12 4.98 -6.79
C SER A 304 -11.11 6.13 -6.84
N ILE A 305 -10.90 7.16 -6.02
CA ILE A 305 -11.77 8.34 -5.98
C ILE A 305 -11.78 9.13 -7.29
N LEU A 306 -10.73 9.02 -8.10
CA LEU A 306 -10.63 9.68 -9.41
C LEU A 306 -11.21 8.84 -10.55
N LEU A 307 -11.32 7.52 -10.35
CA LEU A 307 -11.58 6.55 -11.40
C LEU A 307 -12.93 5.85 -11.26
N TYR A 308 -13.52 5.84 -10.05
CA TYR A 308 -14.81 5.22 -9.82
C TYR A 308 -15.92 5.97 -10.57
N GLN A 309 -17.00 5.25 -10.81
CA GLN A 309 -18.27 5.77 -11.31
C GLN A 309 -19.40 5.15 -10.47
N PRO A 310 -20.60 5.74 -10.46
CA PRO A 310 -21.74 5.19 -9.73
C PRO A 310 -21.96 3.70 -10.04
N GLY A 311 -22.05 2.86 -9.00
CA GLY A 311 -22.19 1.41 -9.07
C GLY A 311 -20.88 0.61 -9.06
N ASN A 312 -19.73 1.27 -9.20
CA ASN A 312 -18.39 0.66 -9.15
C ASN A 312 -17.55 1.21 -7.98
N GLU A 313 -18.20 1.63 -6.90
CA GLU A 313 -17.56 2.15 -5.70
C GLU A 313 -16.70 1.07 -5.03
N VAL A 314 -15.66 1.51 -4.32
CA VAL A 314 -14.84 0.68 -3.42
C VAL A 314 -15.01 1.20 -1.99
N MET A 315 -14.72 0.38 -0.98
CA MET A 315 -14.91 0.72 0.44
C MET A 315 -14.25 2.04 0.81
N ALA A 316 -13.03 2.31 0.30
CA ALA A 316 -12.34 3.55 0.57
C ALA A 316 -13.11 4.77 0.02
N VAL A 317 -13.70 4.65 -1.17
CA VAL A 317 -14.55 5.69 -1.76
C VAL A 317 -15.85 5.83 -0.98
N ALA A 318 -16.48 4.73 -0.56
CA ALA A 318 -17.70 4.77 0.26
C ALA A 318 -17.47 5.50 1.59
N ILE A 319 -16.34 5.23 2.28
CA ILE A 319 -15.93 5.99 3.48
C ILE A 319 -15.86 7.48 3.18
N PHE A 320 -15.25 7.83 2.05
CA PHE A 320 -15.09 9.22 1.65
C PHE A 320 -16.42 9.90 1.32
N SER A 321 -17.30 9.24 0.57
CA SER A 321 -18.65 9.74 0.27
C SER A 321 -19.46 9.99 1.53
N PHE A 322 -19.44 9.07 2.50
CA PHE A 322 -20.09 9.29 3.80
C PHE A 322 -19.54 10.50 4.57
N LEU A 323 -18.24 10.76 4.47
CA LEU A 323 -17.64 11.97 5.07
C LEU A 323 -18.11 13.24 4.37
N GLU A 324 -18.22 13.24 3.04
CA GLU A 324 -18.75 14.38 2.28
C GLU A 324 -20.22 14.64 2.57
N ASP A 325 -21.01 13.57 2.78
CA ASP A 325 -22.42 13.65 3.16
C ASP A 325 -22.65 14.05 4.63
N GLY A 326 -21.57 14.22 5.41
CA GLY A 326 -21.63 14.53 6.85
C GLY A 326 -22.04 13.35 7.74
N SER A 327 -22.20 12.16 7.15
CA SER A 327 -22.52 10.88 7.81
C SER A 327 -21.26 10.24 8.40
N VAL A 328 -20.61 10.92 9.34
CA VAL A 328 -19.31 10.54 9.90
C VAL A 328 -19.36 9.18 10.61
N GLU A 329 -20.49 8.83 11.21
CA GLU A 329 -20.72 7.57 11.93
C GLU A 329 -20.77 6.38 10.97
N HIS A 330 -21.42 6.54 9.82
CA HIS A 330 -21.45 5.56 8.73
C HIS A 330 -20.05 5.38 8.12
N ALA A 331 -19.33 6.49 7.89
CA ALA A 331 -17.94 6.45 7.45
C ALA A 331 -17.06 5.67 8.44
N ALA A 332 -17.25 5.91 9.75
CA ALA A 332 -16.52 5.21 10.80
C ALA A 332 -16.87 3.71 10.84
N ALA A 333 -18.14 3.32 10.64
CA ALA A 333 -18.55 1.92 10.59
C ALA A 333 -17.85 1.15 9.47
N VAL A 334 -17.78 1.72 8.25
CA VAL A 334 -17.02 1.15 7.13
C VAL A 334 -15.51 1.20 7.41
N GLY A 335 -15.01 2.26 8.04
CA GLY A 335 -13.62 2.38 8.48
C GLY A 335 -13.17 1.28 9.44
N VAL A 336 -14.02 0.94 10.42
CA VAL A 336 -13.78 -0.18 11.36
C VAL A 336 -13.67 -1.50 10.60
N LEU A 337 -14.54 -1.75 9.61
CA LEU A 337 -14.46 -2.94 8.77
C LEU A 337 -13.11 -3.00 8.03
N VAL A 338 -12.71 -1.92 7.36
CA VAL A 338 -11.42 -1.86 6.65
C VAL A 338 -10.23 -2.07 7.60
N ALA A 339 -10.29 -1.51 8.81
CA ALA A 339 -9.26 -1.69 9.84
C ALA A 339 -9.18 -3.15 10.30
N LEU A 340 -10.32 -3.79 10.58
CA LEU A 340 -10.39 -5.21 10.96
C LEU A 340 -9.82 -6.12 9.86
N LEU A 341 -10.20 -5.87 8.60
CA LEU A 341 -9.68 -6.62 7.45
C LEU A 341 -8.18 -6.43 7.27
N SER A 342 -7.67 -5.22 7.51
CA SER A 342 -6.23 -4.93 7.44
C SER A 342 -5.46 -5.68 8.53
N VAL A 343 -5.95 -5.68 9.77
CA VAL A 343 -5.35 -6.44 10.89
C VAL A 343 -5.38 -7.94 10.60
N LEU A 344 -6.52 -8.46 10.13
CA LEU A 344 -6.67 -9.87 9.77
C LEU A 344 -5.64 -10.28 8.71
N THR A 345 -5.44 -9.45 7.69
CA THR A 345 -4.47 -9.69 6.62
C THR A 345 -3.04 -9.78 7.16
N VAL A 346 -2.65 -8.89 8.08
CA VAL A 346 -1.32 -8.93 8.73
C VAL A 346 -1.17 -10.17 9.61
N VAL A 347 -2.21 -10.57 10.35
CA VAL A 347 -2.18 -11.78 11.18
C VAL A 347 -2.00 -13.03 10.30
N ILE A 348 -2.71 -13.10 9.17
CA ILE A 348 -2.57 -14.18 8.19
C ILE A 348 -1.15 -14.16 7.61
N ALA A 349 -0.61 -12.99 7.25
CA ALA A 349 0.76 -12.84 6.76
C ALA A 349 1.77 -13.45 7.74
N ARG A 350 1.67 -13.11 9.03
CA ARG A 350 2.56 -13.61 10.08
C ARG A 350 2.46 -15.11 10.29
N LYS A 351 1.25 -15.67 10.20
CA LYS A 351 1.05 -17.12 10.34
C LYS A 351 1.59 -17.90 9.15
N VAL A 352 1.41 -17.39 7.92
CA VAL A 352 1.77 -18.11 6.70
C VAL A 352 3.24 -17.93 6.31
N ALA A 353 3.81 -16.74 6.51
CA ALA A 353 5.21 -16.49 6.20
C ALA A 353 6.18 -17.11 7.25
N GLY A 354 5.67 -17.52 8.41
CA GLY A 354 6.48 -17.99 9.53
C GLY A 354 7.22 -16.84 10.22
N LYS A 355 7.58 -17.01 11.51
CA LYS A 355 8.23 -15.96 12.31
C LYS A 355 9.51 -15.41 11.66
N GLY A 356 10.24 -16.22 10.88
CA GLY A 356 11.53 -15.84 10.28
C GLY A 356 11.48 -15.02 8.98
N ALA A 357 10.34 -14.91 8.28
CA ALA A 357 10.29 -14.22 6.98
C ALA A 357 9.93 -12.72 7.08
N LEU A 358 9.38 -12.27 8.21
CA LEU A 358 9.00 -10.87 8.46
C LEU A 358 9.94 -10.17 9.46
N GLU A 359 10.97 -10.87 9.96
CA GLU A 359 12.02 -10.31 10.81
C GLU A 359 13.18 -9.69 10.00
N VAL A 360 13.00 -9.51 8.69
CA VAL A 360 13.90 -8.70 7.87
C VAL A 360 13.29 -7.30 7.73
N GLU A 361 13.56 -6.46 8.72
CA GLU A 361 13.88 -5.03 8.55
C GLU A 361 14.41 -4.43 9.85
#